data_AF-A0A7C4LML9-F1
#
_entry.id   AF-A0A7C4LML9-F1
#
_cell.length_a   1.000
_cell.length_b   1.000
_cell.length_c   1.000
_cell.angle_alpha   90.00
_cell.angle_beta   90.00
_cell.angle_gamma   90.00
#
_symmetry.space_group_name_H-M   'P 1'
#
loop_
_entity.id
_entity.type
_entity.pdbx_description
1 polymer ?
#
loop_
_entity_poly.entity_id
_entity_poly.type
_entity_poly.pdbx_seq_one_letter_code
_entity_poly.pdbx_strand_id
1 'polypeptide(L)'
;MRGWTVLLGAAFVTGAVFAQDKPAEKPQPTEAQKQAIAQIKKLGGLVLELAQNDPRLDVAFHLADVKITDAELALVKPLTQTAHLNLRGTEITDAGLAHLAELKGLVRLHLEKTKITDAGLEHLRGLENLEYLNLYGTAVSDAGLKHLEGLKKLKKLYLWQTQVTDAGVAALKQALPELQITRGLELAKPAEPDKKPEEKKE
;
A
#
# COMPACT_ATOMS: atom_id res chain seq x y z
N MET A 1 51.01 36.81 -49.83
CA MET A 1 50.41 38.17 -49.92
C MET A 1 48.93 38.01 -49.59
N ARG A 2 48.51 38.31 -48.34
CA ARG A 2 47.73 39.53 -47.94
C ARG A 2 46.52 39.78 -48.86
N GLY A 3 45.25 39.84 -48.45
CA GLY A 3 44.51 39.86 -47.18
C GLY A 3 43.00 39.73 -47.48
N TRP A 4 42.19 39.13 -46.58
CA TRP A 4 41.16 39.76 -45.71
C TRP A 4 39.87 40.26 -46.41
N THR A 5 38.74 39.56 -46.22
CA THR A 5 37.59 39.86 -45.31
C THR A 5 36.53 40.70 -46.05
N VAL A 6 35.23 40.36 -46.12
CA VAL A 6 34.21 40.45 -45.05
C VAL A 6 33.05 39.48 -45.32
N LEU A 7 32.65 38.77 -44.26
CA LEU A 7 31.37 38.05 -44.12
C LEU A 7 30.32 38.98 -43.48
N LEU A 8 29.10 38.98 -44.01
CA LEU A 8 27.90 39.40 -43.25
C LEU A 8 26.85 38.30 -43.40
N GLY A 9 26.80 37.39 -42.42
CA GLY A 9 25.75 36.36 -42.31
C GLY A 9 24.66 36.84 -41.36
N ALA A 10 23.46 37.07 -41.86
CA ALA A 10 22.28 37.34 -41.04
C ALA A 10 21.82 36.06 -40.33
N ALA A 11 21.84 36.05 -39.00
CA ALA A 11 21.29 34.98 -38.19
C ALA A 11 19.78 35.21 -38.01
N PHE A 12 18.95 34.40 -38.66
CA PHE A 12 17.56 34.23 -38.25
C PHE A 12 17.53 33.22 -37.10
N VAL A 13 17.12 33.68 -35.93
CA VAL A 13 16.81 32.83 -34.77
C VAL A 13 15.57 32.01 -35.12
N THR A 14 15.75 30.71 -35.28
CA THR A 14 14.66 29.74 -35.43
C THR A 14 13.85 29.71 -34.13
N GLY A 15 12.54 29.96 -34.25
CA GLY A 15 11.60 29.90 -33.15
C GLY A 15 11.59 28.52 -32.50
N ALA A 16 11.82 28.49 -31.19
CA ALA A 16 11.60 27.32 -30.37
C ALA A 16 10.09 27.01 -30.38
N VAL A 17 9.73 25.89 -30.99
CA VAL A 17 8.38 25.34 -30.92
C VAL A 17 8.17 24.88 -29.48
N PHE A 18 7.25 25.51 -28.75
CA PHE A 18 6.76 24.98 -27.49
C PHE A 18 6.08 23.64 -27.76
N ALA A 19 6.83 22.55 -27.63
CA ALA A 19 6.24 21.24 -27.52
C ALA A 19 5.39 21.24 -26.25
N GLN A 20 4.06 21.29 -26.41
CA GLN A 20 3.18 20.88 -25.34
C GLN A 20 3.47 19.40 -25.12
N ASP A 21 4.15 19.07 -24.03
CA ASP A 21 4.26 17.68 -23.57
C ASP A 21 2.83 17.16 -23.39
N LYS A 22 2.36 16.36 -24.35
CA LYS A 22 1.10 15.64 -24.25
C LYS A 22 1.17 14.87 -22.91
N PRO A 23 0.20 15.05 -21.99
CA PRO A 23 0.22 14.31 -20.73
C PRO A 23 0.40 12.83 -21.03
N ALA A 24 1.36 12.18 -20.35
CA ALA A 24 1.62 10.76 -20.54
C ALA A 24 0.29 10.00 -20.42
N GLU A 25 -0.10 9.35 -21.50
CA GLU A 25 -1.36 8.62 -21.58
C GLU A 25 -1.32 7.48 -20.58
N LYS A 26 -2.34 7.38 -19.72
CA LYS A 26 -2.37 6.36 -18.67
C LYS A 26 -2.19 4.96 -19.30
N PRO A 27 -1.38 4.08 -18.69
CA PRO A 27 -1.25 2.71 -19.17
C PRO A 27 -2.63 2.06 -19.24
N GLN A 28 -3.03 1.61 -20.43
CA GLN A 28 -4.31 0.92 -20.59
C GLN A 28 -4.24 -0.49 -19.95
N PRO A 29 -5.31 -0.95 -19.28
CA PRO A 29 -5.34 -2.29 -18.72
C PRO A 29 -5.16 -3.37 -19.80
N THR A 30 -4.38 -4.40 -19.50
CA THR A 30 -4.24 -5.59 -20.35
C THR A 30 -5.55 -6.39 -20.39
N GLU A 31 -5.72 -7.28 -21.37
CA GLU A 31 -6.91 -8.14 -21.43
C GLU A 31 -7.07 -9.01 -20.17
N ALA A 32 -5.98 -9.52 -19.61
CA ALA A 32 -6.00 -10.26 -18.34
C ALA A 32 -6.50 -9.38 -17.18
N GLN A 33 -6.08 -8.11 -17.13
CA GLN A 33 -6.55 -7.16 -16.13
C GLN A 33 -8.04 -6.84 -16.34
N LYS A 34 -8.48 -6.60 -17.57
CA LYS A 34 -9.91 -6.36 -17.88
C LYS A 34 -10.78 -7.54 -17.46
N GLN A 35 -10.34 -8.77 -17.76
CA GLN A 35 -11.06 -9.99 -17.39
C GLN A 35 -11.14 -10.15 -15.86
N ALA A 36 -10.02 -9.98 -15.16
CA ALA A 36 -10.00 -10.02 -13.69
C ALA A 36 -10.93 -8.96 -13.08
N ILE A 37 -10.86 -7.72 -13.55
CA ILE A 37 -11.73 -6.63 -13.10
C ILE A 37 -13.20 -6.96 -13.32
N ALA A 38 -13.56 -7.49 -14.49
CA ALA A 38 -14.94 -7.88 -14.80
C ALA A 38 -15.42 -9.01 -13.88
N GLN A 39 -14.58 -10.00 -13.59
CA GLN A 39 -14.92 -11.11 -12.70
C GLN A 39 -15.08 -10.64 -11.25
N ILE A 40 -14.18 -9.80 -10.73
CA ILE A 40 -14.31 -9.22 -9.39
C ILE A 40 -15.62 -8.43 -9.26
N LYS A 41 -15.96 -7.60 -10.26
CA LYS A 41 -17.23 -6.86 -10.29
C LYS A 41 -18.45 -7.77 -10.34
N LYS A 42 -18.38 -8.89 -11.07
CA LYS A 42 -19.46 -9.89 -11.13
C LYS A 42 -19.70 -10.58 -9.78
N LEU A 43 -18.68 -10.71 -8.94
CA LEU A 43 -18.80 -11.22 -7.58
C LEU A 43 -19.37 -10.17 -6.60
N GLY A 44 -19.63 -8.94 -7.05
CA GLY A 44 -20.00 -7.80 -6.21
C GLY A 44 -18.80 -7.06 -5.61
N GLY A 45 -17.57 -7.48 -5.95
CA GLY A 45 -16.35 -6.79 -5.54
C GLY A 45 -16.18 -5.45 -6.25
N LEU A 46 -15.48 -4.51 -5.62
CA LEU A 46 -15.21 -3.19 -6.16
C LEU A 46 -13.76 -3.11 -6.67
N VAL A 47 -13.60 -2.51 -7.85
CA VAL A 47 -12.28 -2.14 -8.39
C VAL A 47 -12.34 -0.73 -8.94
N LEU A 48 -11.58 0.18 -8.34
CA LEU A 48 -11.49 1.59 -8.70
C LEU A 48 -10.04 2.01 -8.94
N GLU A 49 -9.86 3.05 -9.76
CA GLU A 49 -8.60 3.79 -9.77
C GLU A 49 -8.48 4.61 -8.48
N LEU A 50 -7.26 4.70 -7.95
CA LEU A 50 -7.00 5.36 -6.69
C LEU A 50 -7.28 6.87 -6.75
N ALA A 51 -7.01 7.50 -7.89
CA ALA A 51 -7.32 8.90 -8.16
C ALA A 51 -7.39 9.17 -9.67
N GLN A 52 -7.95 10.33 -10.05
CA GLN A 52 -8.10 10.73 -11.45
C GLN A 52 -6.78 10.70 -12.25
N ASN A 53 -5.61 10.83 -11.62
CA ASN A 53 -4.30 10.79 -12.29
C ASN A 53 -3.37 9.72 -11.71
N ASP A 54 -3.90 8.74 -10.99
CA ASP A 54 -3.14 7.64 -10.40
C ASP A 54 -3.69 6.30 -10.89
N PRO A 55 -2.97 5.56 -11.76
CA PRO A 55 -3.46 4.33 -12.36
C PRO A 55 -3.46 3.14 -11.40
N ARG A 56 -3.01 3.32 -10.16
CA ARG A 56 -3.04 2.25 -9.15
C ARG A 56 -4.47 1.96 -8.73
N LEU A 57 -4.71 0.72 -8.29
CA LEU A 57 -6.05 0.24 -7.99
C LEU A 57 -6.35 0.20 -6.49
N ASP A 58 -7.60 0.52 -6.16
CA ASP A 58 -8.26 0.17 -4.91
C ASP A 58 -9.22 -0.99 -5.18
N VAL A 59 -8.95 -2.14 -4.55
CA VAL A 59 -9.69 -3.39 -4.76
C VAL A 59 -10.33 -3.81 -3.44
N ALA A 60 -11.65 -4.02 -3.43
CA ALA A 60 -12.38 -4.42 -2.25
C ALA A 60 -13.27 -5.64 -2.50
N PHE A 61 -13.00 -6.71 -1.75
CA PHE A 61 -13.81 -7.93 -1.73
C PHE A 61 -14.81 -7.96 -0.57
N HIS A 62 -14.64 -7.13 0.46
CA HIS A 62 -15.55 -7.08 1.62
C HIS A 62 -16.99 -6.64 1.29
N LEU A 63 -17.20 -6.10 0.08
CA LEU A 63 -18.51 -5.68 -0.45
C LEU A 63 -19.15 -6.73 -1.35
N ALA A 64 -18.49 -7.86 -1.59
CA ALA A 64 -18.97 -8.89 -2.48
C ALA A 64 -20.30 -9.49 -2.01
N ASP A 65 -21.15 -9.83 -2.98
CA ASP A 65 -22.46 -10.45 -2.74
C ASP A 65 -22.33 -11.93 -2.35
N VAL A 66 -21.13 -12.48 -2.49
CA VAL A 66 -20.81 -13.89 -2.26
C VAL A 66 -19.73 -14.04 -1.20
N LYS A 67 -19.66 -15.25 -0.65
CA LYS A 67 -18.57 -15.64 0.24
C LYS A 67 -17.25 -15.69 -0.55
N ILE A 68 -16.31 -14.84 -0.18
CA ILE A 68 -14.98 -14.76 -0.81
C ILE A 68 -14.00 -15.71 -0.11
N THR A 69 -13.36 -16.57 -0.91
CA THR A 69 -12.33 -17.52 -0.49
C THR A 69 -11.03 -17.30 -1.27
N ASP A 70 -10.01 -18.11 -0.97
CA ASP A 70 -8.69 -18.03 -1.63
C ASP A 70 -8.80 -18.17 -3.16
N ALA A 71 -9.79 -18.92 -3.65
CA ALA A 71 -10.04 -19.11 -5.08
C ALA A 71 -10.38 -17.79 -5.80
N GLU A 72 -11.31 -17.01 -5.23
CA GLU A 72 -11.69 -15.72 -5.80
C GLU A 72 -10.58 -14.68 -5.65
N LEU A 73 -9.79 -14.74 -4.57
CA LEU A 73 -8.65 -13.85 -4.38
C LEU A 73 -7.61 -14.02 -5.49
N ALA A 74 -7.49 -15.20 -6.11
CA ALA A 74 -6.56 -15.41 -7.22
C ALA A 74 -6.75 -14.44 -8.40
N LEU A 75 -7.93 -13.83 -8.53
CA LEU A 75 -8.24 -12.82 -9.54
C LEU A 75 -7.39 -11.55 -9.42
N VAL A 76 -6.74 -11.29 -8.27
CA VAL A 76 -5.88 -10.10 -8.11
C VAL A 76 -4.50 -10.26 -8.75
N LYS A 77 -4.06 -11.48 -9.08
CA LYS A 77 -2.72 -11.76 -9.63
C LYS A 77 -2.32 -10.86 -10.81
N PRO A 78 -3.15 -10.64 -11.85
CA PRO A 78 -2.80 -9.75 -12.95
C PRO A 78 -2.86 -8.25 -12.60
N LEU A 79 -3.42 -7.88 -11.44
CA LEU A 79 -3.64 -6.50 -11.00
C LEU A 79 -2.43 -5.98 -10.19
N THR A 80 -1.22 -6.12 -10.73
CA THR A 80 0.04 -5.76 -10.04
C THR A 80 0.15 -4.29 -9.62
N GLN A 81 -0.66 -3.42 -10.22
CA GLN A 81 -0.82 -2.03 -9.85
C GLN A 81 -1.75 -1.78 -8.64
N THR A 82 -2.23 -2.84 -7.96
CA THR A 82 -3.07 -2.69 -6.76
C THR A 82 -2.29 -2.01 -5.64
N ALA A 83 -2.79 -0.85 -5.20
CA ALA A 83 -2.24 -0.11 -4.07
C ALA A 83 -2.99 -0.44 -2.77
N HIS A 84 -4.32 -0.59 -2.84
CA HIS A 84 -5.14 -0.92 -1.68
C HIS A 84 -5.91 -2.21 -1.93
N LEU A 85 -5.89 -3.11 -0.96
CA LEU A 85 -6.64 -4.35 -1.01
C LEU A 85 -7.42 -4.54 0.30
N ASN A 86 -8.74 -4.69 0.17
CA ASN A 86 -9.62 -4.89 1.31
C ASN A 86 -10.32 -6.25 1.29
N LEU A 87 -9.87 -7.13 2.19
CA LEU A 87 -10.33 -8.50 2.38
C LEU A 87 -11.04 -8.68 3.73
N ARG A 88 -11.44 -7.58 4.40
CA ARG A 88 -12.08 -7.65 5.71
C ARG A 88 -13.30 -8.58 5.69
N GLY A 89 -13.40 -9.44 6.70
CA GLY A 89 -14.55 -10.33 6.92
C GLY A 89 -14.74 -11.41 5.87
N THR A 90 -13.75 -11.61 4.99
CA THR A 90 -13.75 -12.70 4.01
C THR A 90 -13.18 -13.98 4.63
N GLU A 91 -13.23 -15.09 3.90
CA GLU A 91 -12.78 -16.40 4.39
C GLU A 91 -11.42 -16.80 3.87
N ILE A 92 -10.61 -15.77 3.59
CA ILE A 92 -9.22 -15.92 3.18
C ILE A 92 -8.41 -16.58 4.28
N THR A 93 -7.58 -17.55 3.86
CA THR A 93 -6.64 -18.29 4.69
C THR A 93 -5.21 -17.93 4.34
N ASP A 94 -4.25 -18.49 5.07
CA ASP A 94 -2.82 -18.29 4.82
C ASP A 94 -2.44 -18.60 3.36
N ALA A 95 -3.03 -19.65 2.77
CA ALA A 95 -2.77 -20.05 1.39
C ALA A 95 -3.19 -18.98 0.38
N GLY A 96 -4.28 -18.25 0.65
CA GLY A 96 -4.75 -17.16 -0.21
C GLY A 96 -3.76 -15.99 -0.29
N LEU A 97 -3.02 -15.70 0.79
CA LEU A 97 -2.05 -14.59 0.78
C LEU A 97 -0.89 -14.82 -0.19
N ALA A 98 -0.61 -16.07 -0.58
CA ALA A 98 0.38 -16.36 -1.63
C ALA A 98 0.03 -15.69 -2.98
N HIS A 99 -1.24 -15.38 -3.23
CA HIS A 99 -1.68 -14.68 -4.45
C HIS A 99 -1.29 -13.20 -4.49
N LEU A 100 -0.83 -12.64 -3.36
CA LEU A 100 -0.42 -11.24 -3.26
C LEU A 100 1.06 -11.04 -3.59
N ALA A 101 1.85 -12.09 -3.79
CA ALA A 101 3.31 -12.04 -3.88
C ALA A 101 3.84 -11.01 -4.91
N GLU A 102 3.15 -10.87 -6.05
CA GLU A 102 3.53 -9.96 -7.14
C GLU A 102 2.91 -8.56 -7.03
N LEU A 103 2.09 -8.29 -6.02
CA LEU A 103 1.50 -6.96 -5.77
C LEU A 103 2.53 -6.04 -5.08
N LYS A 104 3.70 -5.87 -5.69
CA LYS A 104 4.82 -5.09 -5.12
C LYS A 104 4.47 -3.62 -4.87
N GLY A 105 3.43 -3.11 -5.53
CA GLY A 105 2.89 -1.77 -5.33
C GLY A 105 1.89 -1.64 -4.16
N LEU A 106 1.59 -2.71 -3.42
CA LEU A 106 0.60 -2.71 -2.35
C LEU A 106 1.06 -1.83 -1.18
N VAL A 107 0.20 -0.88 -0.80
CA VAL A 107 0.42 0.11 0.26
C VAL A 107 -0.49 -0.13 1.46
N ARG A 108 -1.74 -0.54 1.23
CA ARG A 108 -2.72 -0.79 2.30
C ARG A 108 -3.33 -2.17 2.16
N LEU A 109 -3.27 -2.96 3.23
CA LEU A 109 -3.86 -4.29 3.29
C LEU A 109 -4.76 -4.43 4.53
N HIS A 110 -6.02 -4.74 4.29
CA HIS A 110 -7.04 -4.99 5.30
C HIS A 110 -7.35 -6.50 5.36
N LEU A 111 -7.01 -7.15 6.49
CA LEU A 111 -7.21 -8.58 6.76
C LEU A 111 -8.09 -8.82 7.99
N GLU A 112 -8.83 -7.80 8.44
CA GLU A 112 -9.66 -7.87 9.63
C GLU A 112 -10.62 -9.06 9.59
N LYS A 113 -10.71 -9.84 10.67
CA LYS A 113 -11.63 -10.98 10.82
C LYS A 113 -11.53 -12.01 9.68
N THR A 114 -10.33 -12.24 9.16
CA THR A 114 -10.02 -13.34 8.23
C THR A 114 -9.46 -14.54 9.00
N LYS A 115 -9.14 -15.65 8.31
CA LYS A 115 -8.59 -16.87 8.93
C LYS A 115 -7.05 -16.88 8.93
N ILE A 116 -6.44 -15.71 8.86
CA ILE A 116 -4.98 -15.57 8.83
C ILE A 116 -4.36 -15.93 10.17
N THR A 117 -3.25 -16.67 10.09
CA THR A 117 -2.39 -17.07 11.21
C THR A 117 -0.97 -16.55 10.98
N ASP A 118 -0.04 -16.95 11.85
CA ASP A 118 1.38 -16.63 11.72
C ASP A 118 1.97 -17.07 10.37
N ALA A 119 1.52 -18.22 9.85
CA ALA A 119 2.02 -18.77 8.59
C ALA A 119 1.68 -17.86 7.39
N GLY A 120 0.51 -17.24 7.38
CA GLY A 120 0.09 -16.35 6.29
C GLY A 120 0.97 -15.10 6.17
N LEU A 121 1.51 -14.59 7.28
CA LEU A 121 2.36 -13.39 7.26
C LEU A 121 3.69 -13.61 6.53
N GLU A 122 4.13 -14.86 6.35
CA GLU A 122 5.30 -15.16 5.52
C GLU A 122 5.16 -14.65 4.08
N HIS A 123 3.95 -14.74 3.52
CA HIS A 123 3.66 -14.30 2.15
C HIS A 123 3.73 -12.78 1.98
N LEU A 124 3.76 -12.01 3.07
CA LEU A 124 3.82 -10.54 3.01
C LEU A 124 5.26 -9.99 2.97
N ARG A 125 6.29 -10.81 3.23
CA ARG A 125 7.70 -10.36 3.34
C ARG A 125 8.19 -9.56 2.13
N GLY A 126 7.70 -9.88 0.94
CA GLY A 126 8.11 -9.22 -0.32
C GLY A 126 7.28 -7.99 -0.69
N LEU A 127 6.39 -7.50 0.19
CA LEU A 127 5.54 -6.33 -0.05
C LEU A 127 6.18 -5.08 0.57
N GLU A 128 7.38 -4.73 0.12
CA GLU A 128 8.23 -3.70 0.73
C GLU A 128 7.63 -2.28 0.73
N ASN A 129 6.57 -2.06 -0.06
CA ASN A 129 5.83 -0.80 -0.11
C ASN A 129 4.64 -0.73 0.85
N LEU A 130 4.38 -1.79 1.63
CA LEU A 130 3.26 -1.83 2.55
C LEU A 130 3.46 -0.82 3.68
N GLU A 131 2.50 0.11 3.83
CA GLU A 131 2.51 1.15 4.85
C GLU A 131 1.44 0.93 5.93
N TYR A 132 0.37 0.22 5.59
CA TYR A 132 -0.77 -0.05 6.47
C TYR A 132 -1.12 -1.54 6.41
N LEU A 133 -1.18 -2.17 7.59
CA LEU A 133 -1.64 -3.53 7.75
C LEU A 133 -2.62 -3.62 8.92
N ASN A 134 -3.82 -4.15 8.67
CA ASN A 134 -4.79 -4.40 9.72
C ASN A 134 -5.03 -5.91 9.90
N LEU A 135 -4.65 -6.43 11.07
CA LEU A 135 -4.77 -7.84 11.46
C LEU A 135 -5.84 -8.04 12.56
N TYR A 136 -6.70 -7.05 12.79
CA TYR A 136 -7.72 -7.10 13.84
C TYR A 136 -8.55 -8.40 13.77
N GLY A 137 -8.64 -9.10 14.89
CA GLY A 137 -9.44 -10.32 15.02
C GLY A 137 -8.94 -11.52 14.20
N THR A 138 -7.65 -11.55 13.86
CA THR A 138 -6.98 -12.73 13.27
C THR A 138 -6.29 -13.57 14.34
N ALA A 139 -5.81 -14.77 13.98
CA ALA A 139 -5.14 -15.68 14.91
C ALA A 139 -3.63 -15.43 15.05
N VAL A 140 -3.11 -14.31 14.55
CA VAL A 140 -1.67 -13.95 14.60
C VAL A 140 -1.18 -13.81 16.05
N SER A 141 0.01 -14.32 16.31
CA SER A 141 0.76 -14.25 17.58
C SER A 141 2.08 -13.50 17.42
N ASP A 142 2.88 -13.45 18.49
CA ASP A 142 4.24 -12.89 18.48
C ASP A 142 5.15 -13.56 17.45
N ALA A 143 4.93 -14.85 17.15
CA ALA A 143 5.73 -15.57 16.16
C ALA A 143 5.51 -15.00 14.74
N GLY A 144 4.26 -14.67 14.40
CA GLY A 144 3.91 -14.09 13.10
C GLY A 144 4.54 -12.72 12.86
N LEU A 145 4.70 -11.90 13.92
CA LEU A 145 5.26 -10.56 13.79
C LEU A 145 6.70 -10.55 13.26
N LYS A 146 7.47 -11.63 13.46
CA LYS A 146 8.83 -11.77 12.92
C LYS A 146 8.86 -11.67 11.40
N HIS A 147 7.79 -12.07 10.73
CA HIS A 147 7.68 -11.99 9.28
C HIS A 147 7.51 -10.54 8.76
N LEU A 148 7.19 -9.59 9.65
CA LEU A 148 6.96 -8.19 9.30
C LEU A 148 8.20 -7.31 9.50
N GLU A 149 9.26 -7.79 10.16
CA GLU A 149 10.46 -7.01 10.51
C GLU A 149 11.17 -6.38 9.30
N GLY A 150 11.05 -7.01 8.12
CA GLY A 150 11.60 -6.53 6.86
C GLY A 150 10.80 -5.41 6.18
N LEU A 151 9.56 -5.17 6.60
CA LEU A 151 8.66 -4.18 5.98
C LEU A 151 8.99 -2.76 6.50
N LYS A 152 10.14 -2.23 6.08
CA LYS A 152 10.69 -0.96 6.60
C LYS A 152 9.82 0.26 6.31
N LYS A 153 8.86 0.17 5.39
CA LYS A 153 7.88 1.24 5.11
C LYS A 153 6.57 1.10 5.90
N LEU A 154 6.40 0.05 6.70
CA LEU A 154 5.19 -0.16 7.49
C LEU A 154 5.09 0.94 8.55
N LYS A 155 4.03 1.74 8.48
CA LYS A 155 3.79 2.88 9.37
C LYS A 155 2.70 2.59 10.38
N LYS A 156 1.69 1.80 10.01
CA LYS A 156 0.53 1.50 10.85
C LYS A 156 0.23 0.01 10.87
N LEU A 157 0.17 -0.56 12.07
CA LEU A 157 -0.18 -1.95 12.32
C LEU A 157 -1.28 -2.02 13.39
N TYR A 158 -2.37 -2.70 13.06
CA TYR A 158 -3.51 -2.88 13.98
C TYR A 158 -3.60 -4.35 14.42
N LEU A 159 -3.57 -4.58 15.72
CA LEU A 159 -3.44 -5.90 16.35
C LEU A 159 -4.51 -6.17 17.42
N TRP A 160 -5.61 -5.41 17.42
CA TRP A 160 -6.66 -5.64 18.39
C TRP A 160 -7.29 -7.04 18.19
N GLN A 161 -7.63 -7.73 19.28
CA GLN A 161 -8.16 -9.10 19.24
C GLN A 161 -7.28 -10.13 18.50
N THR A 162 -5.95 -9.95 18.50
CA THR A 162 -4.98 -11.00 18.12
C THR A 162 -4.38 -11.68 19.35
N GLN A 163 -3.48 -12.63 19.14
CA GLN A 163 -2.72 -13.32 20.20
C GLN A 163 -1.36 -12.64 20.49
N VAL A 164 -1.15 -11.42 19.98
CA VAL A 164 0.10 -10.67 20.18
C VAL A 164 0.18 -10.11 21.59
N THR A 165 1.31 -10.35 22.25
CA THR A 165 1.65 -9.86 23.58
C THR A 165 2.46 -8.57 23.53
N ASP A 166 2.64 -7.93 24.69
CA ASP A 166 3.50 -6.75 24.84
C ASP A 166 4.96 -7.05 24.47
N ALA A 167 5.41 -8.30 24.70
CA ALA A 167 6.76 -8.73 24.35
C ALA A 167 6.94 -8.79 22.82
N GLY A 168 5.97 -9.32 22.08
CA GLY A 168 5.99 -9.32 20.62
C GLY A 168 6.00 -7.91 20.04
N VAL A 169 5.21 -6.99 20.61
CA VAL A 169 5.22 -5.56 20.24
C VAL A 169 6.58 -4.93 20.49
N ALA A 170 7.16 -5.15 21.67
CA ALA A 170 8.47 -4.61 22.02
C ALA A 170 9.57 -5.12 21.07
N ALA A 171 9.56 -6.42 20.76
CA ALA A 171 10.48 -7.02 19.80
C ALA A 171 10.32 -6.41 18.40
N LEU A 172 9.08 -6.29 17.89
CA LEU A 172 8.83 -5.69 16.59
C LEU A 172 9.28 -4.22 16.52
N LYS A 173 9.09 -3.46 17.61
CA LYS A 173 9.58 -2.07 17.70
C LYS A 173 11.11 -1.95 17.72
N GLN A 174 11.85 -2.96 18.15
CA GLN A 174 13.31 -2.95 17.99
C GLN A 174 13.71 -3.00 16.52
N ALA A 175 12.95 -3.73 15.69
CA ALA A 175 13.18 -3.82 14.25
C ALA A 175 12.59 -2.64 13.44
N LEU A 176 11.49 -2.05 13.94
CA LEU A 176 10.72 -0.97 13.33
C LEU A 176 10.34 0.11 14.38
N PRO A 177 11.27 0.99 14.79
CA PRO A 177 11.06 1.92 15.91
C PRO A 177 9.92 2.92 15.70
N GLU A 178 9.72 3.36 14.46
CA GLU A 178 8.69 4.36 14.08
C GLU A 178 7.30 3.75 13.81
N LEU A 179 7.15 2.42 13.94
CA LEU A 179 5.89 1.74 13.65
C LEU A 179 4.81 2.10 14.69
N GLN A 180 3.71 2.67 14.22
CA GLN A 180 2.52 2.91 15.03
C GLN A 180 1.73 1.62 15.16
N ILE A 181 1.69 1.06 16.37
CA ILE A 181 0.97 -0.17 16.69
C ILE A 181 -0.26 0.17 17.51
N THR A 182 -1.45 -0.17 17.02
CA THR A 182 -2.73 0.01 17.73
C THR A 182 -3.26 -1.33 18.21
N ARG A 183 -3.53 -1.45 19.51
CA ARG A 183 -4.00 -2.70 20.14
C ARG A 183 -5.40 -2.62 20.76
N GLY A 184 -6.13 -1.53 20.52
CA GLY A 184 -7.50 -1.33 20.98
C GLY A 184 -7.89 0.14 20.97
N LEU A 185 -8.95 0.49 21.71
CA LEU A 185 -9.31 1.88 22.04
C LEU A 185 -8.24 2.46 22.97
N GLU A 186 -7.11 2.83 22.40
CA GLU A 186 -6.12 3.64 23.07
C GLU A 186 -6.55 5.10 22.87
N LEU A 187 -7.38 5.59 23.80
CA LEU A 187 -7.65 7.02 23.88
C LEU A 187 -6.30 7.69 24.06
N ALA A 188 -5.82 8.38 23.03
CA ALA A 188 -4.63 9.20 23.13
C ALA A 188 -4.79 10.06 24.39
N LYS A 189 -3.86 9.92 25.34
CA LYS A 189 -3.77 10.92 26.40
C LYS A 189 -3.62 12.26 25.68
N PRO A 190 -4.45 13.28 26.00
CA PRO A 190 -4.30 14.60 25.40
C PRO A 190 -2.84 15.01 25.53
N ALA A 191 -2.24 15.50 24.44
CA ALA A 191 -0.91 16.07 24.51
C ALA A 191 -0.94 17.13 25.62
N GLU A 192 -0.07 16.99 26.63
CA GLU A 192 0.07 18.05 27.63
C GLU A 192 0.45 19.32 26.87
N PRO A 193 -0.27 20.44 27.06
CA PRO A 193 0.05 21.68 26.36
C PRO A 193 1.49 22.05 26.68
N ASP A 194 2.26 22.38 25.63
CA ASP A 194 3.65 22.80 25.72
C ASP A 194 3.82 23.79 26.88
N LYS A 195 4.65 23.44 27.87
CA LYS A 195 5.04 24.36 28.92
C LYS A 195 5.78 25.52 28.26
N LYS A 196 5.06 26.63 28.07
CA LYS A 196 5.60 27.89 27.57
C LYS A 196 6.84 28.25 28.41
N PRO A 197 7.97 28.66 27.81
CA PRO A 197 9.14 29.07 28.58
C PRO A 197 8.73 30.21 29.52
N GLU A 198 9.02 30.07 30.81
CA GLU A 198 8.89 31.16 31.77
C GLU A 198 9.83 32.30 31.35
N GLU A 199 9.24 33.40 30.88
CA GLU A 199 9.96 34.65 30.70
C GLU A 199 10.48 35.10 32.07
N LYS A 200 11.81 35.02 32.25
CA LYS A 200 12.49 35.69 33.35
C LYS A 200 12.25 37.19 33.22
N LYS A 201 11.46 37.75 34.13
CA LYS A 201 11.35 39.20 34.31
C LYS A 201 12.66 39.70 34.91
N GLU A 202 13.38 40.51 34.14
CA GLU A 202 14.39 41.45 34.65
C GLU A 202 13.73 42.77 35.06
#